data_AF-A0A2G5RS54-F1
#
_entry.id   AF-A0A2G5RS54-F1
#
_cell.length_a   1.000
_cell.length_b   1.000
_cell.length_c   1.000
_cell.angle_alpha   90.00
_cell.angle_beta   90.00
_cell.angle_gamma   90.00
#
_symmetry.space_group_name_H-M   'P 1'
#
loop_
_entity.id
_entity.type
_entity.pdbx_description
1 polymer ?
#
loop_
_entity_poly.entity_id
_entity_poly.type
_entity_poly.pdbx_seq_one_letter_code
_entity_poly.pdbx_strand_id
1 'polypeptide(L)' 'MDISVANVLTKIEEEIAKAKHASSPQVVRQHIYAVRALCDIILQQPSPSTQEVTLPQPTKTERLDIGADANGSSLLDF' A
#
# COMPACT_ATOMS: atom_id res chain seq x y z
N MET A 1 3.20 9.87 -10.34
CA MET A 1 4.45 10.57 -10.02
C MET A 1 5.16 9.68 -9.02
N ASP A 2 6.04 8.79 -9.50
CA ASP A 2 6.74 7.83 -8.65
C ASP A 2 7.92 8.52 -7.98
N ILE A 3 7.62 9.23 -6.89
CA ILE A 3 8.66 9.78 -6.03
C ILE A 3 9.16 8.64 -5.14
N SER A 4 10.44 8.28 -5.30
CA SER A 4 11.10 7.33 -4.40
C SER A 4 11.07 7.85 -2.95
N VAL A 5 10.61 7.01 -2.02
CA VAL A 5 10.62 7.30 -0.57
C VAL A 5 12.02 7.72 -0.10
N ALA A 6 13.08 7.08 -0.64
CA ALA A 6 14.45 7.42 -0.30
C ALA A 6 14.78 8.89 -0.65
N ASN A 7 14.34 9.37 -1.80
CA ASN A 7 14.58 10.76 -2.22
C ASN A 7 13.83 11.75 -1.32
N VAL A 8 12.62 11.39 -0.85
CA VAL A 8 11.86 12.25 0.07
C VAL A 8 12.55 12.32 1.43
N LEU A 9 13.06 11.19 1.94
CA LEU A 9 13.81 11.15 3.18
C LEU A 9 15.08 12.02 3.10
N THR A 10 15.84 11.95 2.01
CA THR A 10 16.99 12.84 1.80
C THR A 10 16.57 14.32 1.82
N LYS A 11 15.42 14.68 1.23
CA LYS A 11 14.92 16.06 1.29
C LYS A 11 14.49 16.48 2.70
N ILE A 12 13.92 15.56 3.48
CA ILE A 12 13.61 15.83 4.89
C ILE A 12 14.89 16.14 5.66
N GLU A 13 15.96 15.37 5.45
CA GLU A 13 17.26 15.62 6.09
C GLU A 13 17.83 16.99 5.71
N GLU A 14 17.77 17.37 4.44
CA GLU A 14 18.18 18.70 3.96
C GLU A 14 17.40 19.83 4.63
N GLU A 15 16.07 19.73 4.72
CA GLU A 15 15.23 20.76 5.33
C GLU A 15 15.48 20.88 6.84
N ILE A 16 15.72 19.76 7.53
CA ILE A 16 16.14 19.78 8.94
C ILE A 16 17.51 20.43 9.10
N ALA A 17 18.48 20.14 8.22
CA ALA A 17 19.80 20.78 8.25
C ALA A 17 19.69 22.30 8.05
N LYS A 18 18.86 22.76 7.10
CA LYS A 18 18.59 24.19 6.89
C LYS A 18 17.91 24.83 8.09
N ALA A 19 16.92 24.17 8.69
CA ALA A 19 16.24 24.65 9.90
C ALA A 19 17.22 24.86 11.06
N LYS A 20 18.17 23.93 11.25
CA LYS A 20 19.20 24.04 12.30
C LYS A 20 20.14 25.23 12.10
N HIS A 21 20.36 25.65 10.86
CA HIS A 21 21.24 26.77 10.51
C HIS A 21 20.46 28.08 10.25
N ALA A 22 19.13 28.07 10.41
CA ALA A 22 18.30 29.23 10.13
C ALA A 22 18.52 30.35 11.16
N SER A 23 18.59 31.58 10.67
CA SER A 23 18.88 32.76 11.49
C SER A 23 17.66 33.34 12.22
N SER A 24 16.44 32.85 11.94
CA SER A 24 15.22 33.34 12.58
C SER A 24 14.20 32.23 12.82
N PRO A 25 13.36 32.37 13.87
CA PRO A 25 12.31 31.41 14.17
C PRO A 25 11.26 31.30 13.06
N GLN A 26 11.05 32.35 12.26
CA GLN A 26 10.14 32.27 11.11
C GLN A 26 10.70 31.31 10.04
N VAL A 27 11.99 31.40 9.74
CA VAL A 27 12.64 30.54 8.73
C VAL A 27 12.70 29.09 9.21
N VAL A 28 12.96 28.86 10.51
CA VAL A 28 12.83 27.53 11.12
C VAL A 28 11.45 26.95 10.85
N ARG A 29 10.37 27.70 11.15
CA ARG A 29 9.00 27.23 10.93
C ARG A 29 8.73 26.89 9.46
N GLN A 30 9.24 27.68 8.51
CA GLN A 30 9.09 27.40 7.08
C GLN A 30 9.69 26.04 6.69
N HIS A 31 10.91 25.75 7.12
CA HIS A 31 11.55 24.44 6.87
C HIS A 31 10.77 23.30 7.54
N ILE A 32 10.24 23.51 8.75
CA ILE A 32 9.41 22.50 9.42
C ILE A 32 8.09 22.24 8.68
N TYR A 33 7.47 23.27 8.08
CA TYR A 33 6.29 23.07 7.22
C TYR A 33 6.63 22.26 5.97
N ALA A 34 7.81 22.46 5.37
CA ALA A 34 8.27 21.65 4.25
C ALA A 34 8.43 20.18 4.66
N VAL A 35 9.05 19.91 5.81
CA VAL A 35 9.17 18.54 6.36
C VAL A 35 7.79 17.90 6.54
N ARG A 36 6.82 18.61 7.10
CA ARG A 36 5.45 18.09 7.27
C ARG A 36 4.85 17.67 5.92
N ALA A 37 4.93 18.54 4.92
CA ALA A 37 4.42 18.24 3.58
C ALA A 37 5.12 17.03 2.94
N LEU A 38 6.43 16.88 3.13
CA LEU A 38 7.19 15.72 2.65
C LEU A 38 6.73 14.42 3.32
N CYS A 39 6.48 14.44 4.63
CA CYS A 39 5.91 13.30 5.34
C CYS A 39 4.51 12.94 4.79
N ASP A 40 3.66 13.93 4.58
CA ASP A 40 2.32 13.72 4.03
C ASP A 40 2.39 13.07 2.65
N ILE A 41 3.36 13.42 1.81
CA ILE A 41 3.55 12.80 0.48
C ILE A 41 3.89 11.31 0.60
N ILE A 42 4.78 10.93 1.53
CA ILE A 42 5.15 9.52 1.76
C ILE A 42 3.93 8.72 2.23
N LEU A 43 3.18 9.26 3.19
CA LEU A 43 2.02 8.58 3.77
C LEU A 43 0.84 8.45 2.81
N GLN A 44 0.73 9.35 1.83
CA GLN A 44 -0.29 9.28 0.77
C GLN A 44 0.10 8.35 -0.39
N GLN A 45 1.35 7.86 -0.46
CA GLN A 45 1.69 6.87 -1.48
C GLN A 45 0.85 5.61 -1.22
N PRO A 46 0.17 5.06 -2.24
CA PRO A 46 -0.47 3.77 -2.09
C PRO A 46 0.61 2.77 -1.68
N SER A 47 0.40 2.08 -0.56
CA SER A 47 1.25 0.93 -0.20
C SER A 47 1.32 0.04 -1.43
N PRO A 48 2.51 -0.45 -1.86
CA PRO A 48 2.57 -1.42 -2.92
C PRO A 48 1.70 -2.56 -2.45
N SER A 49 0.50 -2.66 -3.04
CA SER A 49 -0.51 -3.62 -2.61
C SER A 49 0.22 -4.94 -2.54
N THR A 50 0.19 -5.56 -1.35
CA THR A 50 0.37 -7.00 -1.24
C THR A 50 -0.33 -7.57 -2.45
N GLN A 51 0.43 -8.05 -3.44
CA GLN A 51 -0.16 -8.66 -4.60
C GLN A 51 -1.05 -9.74 -3.99
N GLU A 52 -2.36 -9.55 -4.07
CA GLU A 52 -3.29 -10.62 -3.78
C GLU A 52 -2.84 -11.71 -4.74
N VAL A 53 -2.18 -12.72 -4.20
CA VAL A 53 -1.82 -13.91 -4.94
C VAL A 53 -3.16 -14.48 -5.34
N THR A 54 -3.62 -14.14 -6.54
CA THR A 54 -4.74 -14.80 -7.17
C THR A 54 -4.28 -16.22 -7.41
N LEU A 55 -4.48 -17.09 -6.41
CA LEU A 55 -4.34 -18.52 -6.59
C LEU A 55 -5.25 -18.89 -7.77
N PRO A 56 -4.75 -19.60 -8.80
CA PRO A 56 -5.59 -20.02 -9.90
C PRO A 56 -6.69 -20.92 -9.34
N GLN A 57 -7.93 -20.41 -9.40
CA GLN A 57 -9.12 -21.21 -9.11
C GLN A 57 -9.19 -22.31 -10.18
N PRO A 58 -9.22 -23.60 -9.80
CA PRO A 58 -9.34 -24.67 -10.79
C PRO A 58 -10.68 -24.52 -11.52
N THR A 59 -10.58 -24.43 -12.84
CA THR A 59 -11.67 -24.46 -13.80
C THR A 59 -12.52 -25.70 -13.58
N LYS A 60 -13.74 -25.52 -13.05
CA LYS A 60 -14.74 -26.58 -13.05
C LYS A 60 -15.30 -26.71 -14.46
N THR A 61 -14.66 -27.60 -15.20
CA THR A 61 -15.22 -28.48 -16.22
C THR A 61 -16.73 -28.42 -16.37
N GLU A 62 -17.14 -27.98 -17.55
CA GLU A 62 -18.24 -28.50 -18.37
C GLU A 62 -19.33 -29.25 -17.58
N ARG A 63 -20.42 -28.53 -17.26
CA ARG A 63 -21.61 -29.10 -16.65
C ARG A 63 -22.28 -30.01 -17.69
N LEU A 64 -21.91 -31.28 -17.71
CA LEU A 64 -22.73 -32.31 -18.32
C LEU A 64 -24.11 -32.29 -17.66
N ASP A 65 -25.12 -32.09 -18.48
CA ASP A 65 -26.53 -32.31 -18.19
C ASP A 65 -26.72 -33.78 -17.81
N ILE A 66 -26.99 -34.04 -16.52
CA ILE A 66 -27.41 -35.36 -16.05
C ILE A 66 -28.65 -35.13 -15.19
N GLY A 67 -29.73 -35.76 -15.65
CA GLY A 67 -31.11 -35.55 -15.26
C GLY A 67 -31.38 -35.62 -13.76
N ALA A 68 -32.44 -34.93 -13.39
CA ALA A 68 -33.07 -35.01 -12.09
C ALA A 68 -33.52 -36.46 -11.80
N ASP A 69 -32.83 -37.15 -10.90
CA ASP A 69 -33.43 -38.07 -9.93
C ASP A 69 -32.41 -38.56 -8.87
N ALA A 70 -32.92 -38.95 -7.70
CA ALA A 70 -32.30 -39.78 -6.65
C ALA A 70 -31.24 -39.18 -5.68
N ASN A 71 -31.77 -38.64 -4.57
CA ASN A 71 -31.51 -39.00 -3.16
C ASN A 71 -30.27 -39.85 -2.78
N GLY A 72 -29.49 -39.41 -1.78
CA GLY A 72 -28.52 -40.26 -1.09
C GLY A 72 -27.71 -39.55 0.00
N SER A 73 -28.11 -39.76 1.26
CA SER A 73 -27.58 -39.13 2.48
C SER A 73 -26.08 -39.37 2.76
N SER A 74 -25.48 -38.39 3.47
CA SER A 74 -24.36 -38.47 4.41
C SER A 74 -23.18 -39.41 4.12
N LEU A 75 -21.96 -38.87 3.91
CA LEU A 75 -20.72 -39.47 4.47
C LEU A 75 -19.45 -38.63 4.21
N LEU A 76 -19.19 -37.57 4.99
CA LEU A 76 -17.84 -37.04 5.24
C LEU A 76 -17.93 -36.25 6.56
N ASP A 77 -18.09 -36.88 7.74
CA ASP A 77 -17.00 -37.44 8.58
C ASP A 77 -15.60 -37.37 7.97
N PHE A 78 -14.84 -36.35 8.36
CA PHE A 78 -13.42 -36.37 8.78
C PHE A 78 -13.04 -34.98 9.34
#